data_AF-A0A6L7WSW9-F1
#
_entry.id   AF-A0A6L7WSW9-F1
#
_cell.length_a   1.000
_cell.length_b   1.000
_cell.length_c   1.000
_cell.angle_alpha   90.00
_cell.angle_beta   90.00
_cell.angle_gamma   90.00
#
_symmetry.space_group_name_H-M   'P 1'
#
loop_
_entity.id
_entity.type
_entity.pdbx_description
1 polymer ?
#
loop_
_entity_poly.entity_id
_entity_poly.type
_entity_poly.pdbx_seq_one_letter_code
_entity_poly.pdbx_strand_id
1 'polypeptide(L)'
;MIGTPSAALGDMSCAALLAAGVAFAGDAATRSVRDGVYTAAQAERGRAVYVAQCEACHKADLRGEQMTPSLVGVSFAFRWNERTLYDYLAGMRATMPQSAPGGLSDAAYVDVLAYILAENDYPSGDAM
;
A
#
# COMPACT_ATOMS: atom_id res chain seq x y z
N MET A 1 2.27 -30.42 81.72
CA MET A 1 2.84 -29.74 80.53
C MET A 1 2.04 -28.47 80.30
N ILE A 2 2.70 -27.35 80.54
CA ILE A 2 2.21 -25.97 80.42
C ILE A 2 2.36 -25.55 78.95
N GLY A 3 1.37 -24.88 78.37
CA GLY A 3 1.45 -24.31 77.02
C GLY A 3 0.29 -23.36 76.76
N THR A 4 0.63 -22.08 76.62
CA THR A 4 -0.19 -20.86 76.64
C THR A 4 -1.01 -20.59 75.35
N PRO A 5 -1.99 -19.66 75.40
CA PRO A 5 -2.73 -19.18 74.23
C PRO A 5 -1.99 -18.05 73.48
N SER A 6 -2.20 -17.89 72.17
CA SER A 6 -1.83 -16.66 71.43
C SER A 6 -2.61 -16.48 70.12
N ALA A 7 -3.56 -15.55 70.21
CA ALA A 7 -3.92 -14.46 69.29
C ALA A 7 -3.44 -14.43 67.82
N ALA A 8 -4.43 -14.13 66.97
CA ALA A 8 -4.52 -12.95 66.08
C ALA A 8 -4.22 -13.10 64.58
N LEU A 9 -4.90 -12.17 63.88
CA LEU A 9 -4.71 -11.66 62.51
C LEU A 9 -5.39 -12.55 61.45
N GLY A 10 -6.55 -12.18 60.89
CA GLY A 10 -6.94 -10.86 60.40
C GLY A 10 -6.97 -10.95 58.89
N ASP A 11 -8.13 -11.31 58.34
CA ASP A 11 -8.35 -11.62 56.93
C ASP A 11 -8.24 -10.34 56.08
N MET A 12 -7.01 -10.00 55.65
CA MET A 12 -6.80 -8.91 54.70
C MET A 12 -7.05 -9.43 53.28
N SER A 13 -8.33 -9.40 52.90
CA SER A 13 -8.77 -9.61 51.52
C SER A 13 -8.25 -8.46 50.64
N CYS A 14 -7.10 -8.66 49.99
CA CYS A 14 -6.68 -7.80 48.88
C CYS A 14 -7.37 -8.29 47.61
N ALA A 15 -8.45 -7.61 47.26
CA ALA A 15 -9.18 -7.81 46.02
C ALA A 15 -8.23 -7.79 44.81
N ALA A 16 -8.17 -8.90 44.09
CA ALA A 16 -7.52 -8.96 42.79
C ALA A 16 -8.33 -8.12 41.79
N LEU A 17 -7.83 -6.93 41.47
CA LEU A 17 -8.31 -6.15 40.34
C LEU A 17 -7.97 -6.89 39.05
N LEU A 18 -8.91 -7.67 38.54
CA LEU A 18 -8.90 -8.17 37.16
C LEU A 18 -9.10 -6.98 36.23
N ALA A 19 -8.00 -6.38 35.78
CA ALA A 19 -8.03 -5.48 34.63
C ALA A 19 -8.32 -6.32 33.38
N ALA A 20 -9.61 -6.41 33.00
CA ALA A 20 -10.01 -6.88 31.69
C ALA A 20 -9.55 -5.85 30.65
N GLY A 21 -8.33 -6.01 30.15
CA GLY A 21 -7.83 -5.27 29.01
C GLY A 21 -8.69 -5.62 27.79
N VAL A 22 -9.48 -4.65 27.32
CA VAL A 22 -10.19 -4.76 26.05
C VAL A 22 -9.13 -4.82 24.95
N ALA A 23 -8.93 -6.01 24.39
CA ALA A 23 -8.11 -6.18 23.19
C ALA A 23 -8.85 -5.54 22.01
N PHE A 24 -8.44 -4.34 21.61
CA PHE A 24 -8.74 -3.84 20.27
C PHE A 24 -7.85 -4.57 19.27
N ALA A 25 -8.22 -5.80 18.94
CA ALA A 25 -7.77 -6.44 17.71
C ALA A 25 -8.68 -5.95 16.57
N GLY A 26 -8.43 -4.72 16.11
CA GLY A 26 -8.91 -4.30 14.82
C GLY A 26 -8.00 -4.92 13.78
N ASP A 27 -8.42 -6.02 13.16
CA ASP A 27 -7.92 -6.40 11.83
C ASP A 27 -8.29 -5.25 10.89
N ALA A 28 -7.39 -4.29 10.75
CA ALA A 28 -7.47 -3.34 9.65
C ALA A 28 -7.32 -4.19 8.39
N ALA A 29 -8.45 -4.54 7.77
CA ALA A 29 -8.47 -5.26 6.51
C ALA A 29 -7.47 -4.59 5.57
N THR A 30 -6.41 -5.31 5.22
CA THR A 30 -5.34 -4.81 4.38
C THR A 30 -5.89 -4.61 2.98
N ARG A 31 -6.33 -3.38 2.69
CA ARG A 31 -6.79 -3.00 1.36
C ARG A 31 -5.65 -3.18 0.36
N SER A 32 -5.95 -3.79 -0.76
CA SER A 32 -5.03 -4.06 -1.85
C SER A 32 -5.50 -3.41 -3.15
N VAL A 33 -4.65 -3.42 -4.18
CA VAL A 33 -5.01 -2.99 -5.54
C VAL A 33 -6.17 -3.79 -6.15
N ARG A 34 -6.47 -4.99 -5.62
CA ARG A 34 -7.61 -5.81 -6.06
C ARG A 34 -8.95 -5.28 -5.56
N ASP A 35 -8.96 -4.32 -4.64
CA ASP A 35 -10.18 -3.72 -4.08
C ASP A 35 -10.61 -2.44 -4.81
N GLY A 36 -10.27 -2.30 -6.10
CA GLY A 36 -10.68 -1.14 -6.90
C GLY A 36 -10.15 0.18 -6.35
N VAL A 37 -8.82 0.36 -6.39
CA VAL A 37 -8.15 1.53 -5.77
C VAL A 37 -8.00 2.74 -6.70
N TYR A 38 -8.43 2.60 -7.95
CA TYR A 38 -8.42 3.65 -8.96
C TYR A 38 -9.70 3.60 -9.80
N THR A 39 -10.06 4.70 -10.42
CA THR A 39 -11.23 4.82 -11.31
C THR A 39 -10.81 4.69 -12.77
N ALA A 40 -11.73 4.23 -13.63
CA ALA A 40 -11.49 4.21 -15.08
C ALA A 40 -11.11 5.60 -15.63
N ALA A 41 -11.67 6.68 -15.08
CA ALA A 41 -11.34 8.04 -15.47
C ALA A 41 -9.89 8.45 -15.10
N GLN A 42 -9.36 7.97 -13.97
CA GLN A 42 -7.94 8.15 -13.63
C GLN A 42 -7.03 7.42 -14.61
N ALA A 43 -7.36 6.16 -14.94
CA ALA A 43 -6.59 5.39 -15.91
C ALA A 43 -6.59 6.05 -17.31
N GLU A 44 -7.72 6.59 -17.77
CA GLU A 44 -7.79 7.28 -19.06
C GLU A 44 -6.91 8.54 -19.10
N ARG A 45 -6.96 9.38 -18.06
CA ARG A 45 -6.04 10.53 -17.96
C ARG A 45 -4.58 10.08 -17.88
N GLY A 46 -4.34 9.00 -17.14
CA GLY A 46 -3.03 8.38 -17.00
C GLY A 46 -2.44 7.91 -18.32
N ARG A 47 -3.27 7.32 -19.18
CA ARG A 47 -2.89 6.91 -20.53
C ARG A 47 -2.37 8.09 -21.35
N ALA A 48 -3.07 9.23 -21.32
CA ALA A 48 -2.64 10.42 -22.03
C ALA A 48 -1.26 10.93 -21.54
N VAL A 49 -1.03 10.92 -20.23
CA VAL A 49 0.28 11.28 -19.65
C VAL A 49 1.35 10.25 -20.04
N TYR A 50 1.02 8.96 -19.99
CA TYR A 50 1.93 7.87 -20.34
C TYR A 50 2.43 7.99 -21.78
N VAL A 51 1.52 8.17 -22.74
CA VAL A 51 1.86 8.37 -24.16
C VAL A 51 2.81 9.56 -24.32
N ALA A 52 2.54 10.65 -23.62
CA ALA A 52 3.34 11.88 -23.75
C ALA A 52 4.71 11.80 -23.06
N GLN A 53 4.85 11.07 -21.95
CA GLN A 53 6.00 11.19 -21.04
C GLN A 53 6.80 9.89 -20.86
N CYS A 54 6.22 8.73 -21.16
CA CYS A 54 6.76 7.43 -20.75
C CYS A 54 6.97 6.48 -21.95
N GLU A 55 6.09 6.55 -22.95
CA GLU A 55 6.02 5.59 -24.07
C GLU A 55 7.33 5.49 -24.87
N ALA A 56 8.06 6.60 -25.05
CA ALA A 56 9.30 6.61 -25.83
C ALA A 56 10.31 5.54 -25.37
N CYS A 57 10.34 5.25 -24.07
CA CYS A 57 11.20 4.22 -23.48
C CYS A 57 10.42 2.95 -23.10
N HIS A 58 9.24 3.10 -22.50
CA HIS A 58 8.46 1.96 -21.97
C HIS A 58 7.54 1.29 -23.01
N LYS A 59 7.48 1.83 -24.23
CA LYS A 59 6.74 1.34 -25.40
C LYS A 59 5.21 1.40 -25.26
N ALA A 60 4.51 1.38 -26.39
CA ALA A 60 3.04 1.49 -26.41
C ALA A 60 2.34 0.33 -25.69
N ASP A 61 3.00 -0.82 -25.56
CA ASP A 61 2.50 -2.02 -24.87
C ASP A 61 3.01 -2.15 -23.42
N LEU A 62 3.68 -1.11 -22.89
CA LEU A 62 4.25 -1.03 -21.55
C LEU A 62 5.35 -2.06 -21.24
N ARG A 63 5.80 -2.85 -22.22
CA ARG A 63 6.77 -3.93 -22.00
C ARG A 63 8.21 -3.43 -21.90
N GLY A 64 8.46 -2.19 -22.32
CA GLY A 64 9.82 -1.65 -22.45
C GLY A 64 10.68 -2.47 -23.43
N GLU A 65 11.96 -2.12 -23.49
CA GLU A 65 12.96 -2.87 -24.24
C GLU A 65 14.34 -2.74 -23.59
N GLN A 66 15.20 -3.74 -23.80
CA GLN A 66 16.61 -3.75 -23.37
C GLN A 66 16.77 -3.43 -21.87
N MET A 67 17.19 -2.21 -21.53
CA MET A 67 17.41 -1.74 -20.15
C MET A 67 16.20 -1.01 -19.55
N THR A 68 15.14 -0.83 -20.32
CA THR A 68 13.88 -0.25 -19.86
C THR A 68 12.99 -1.35 -19.30
N PRO A 69 12.65 -1.33 -18.00
CA PRO A 69 11.84 -2.39 -17.40
C PRO A 69 10.41 -2.40 -17.95
N SER A 70 9.83 -3.59 -18.04
CA SER A 70 8.40 -3.78 -18.26
C SER A 70 7.61 -3.21 -17.09
N LEU A 71 6.55 -2.45 -17.40
CA LEU A 71 5.58 -1.94 -16.44
C LEU A 71 4.34 -2.85 -16.35
N VAL A 72 4.33 -3.97 -17.07
CA VAL A 72 3.26 -4.96 -17.06
C VAL A 72 3.75 -6.39 -16.88
N GLY A 73 2.87 -7.27 -16.43
CA GLY A 73 3.07 -8.72 -16.39
C GLY A 73 4.02 -9.20 -15.28
N VAL A 74 4.62 -10.38 -15.49
CA VAL A 74 5.36 -11.10 -14.44
C VAL A 74 6.55 -10.32 -13.87
N SER A 75 7.28 -9.57 -14.70
CA SER A 75 8.42 -8.76 -14.26
C SER A 75 7.98 -7.58 -13.39
N PHE A 76 6.85 -6.96 -13.72
CA PHE A 76 6.24 -5.94 -12.89
C PHE A 76 5.80 -6.54 -11.55
N ALA A 77 5.04 -7.64 -11.59
CA ALA A 77 4.54 -8.29 -10.39
C ALA A 77 5.68 -8.70 -9.44
N PHE A 78 6.76 -9.30 -9.95
CA PHE A 78 7.92 -9.68 -9.16
C PHE A 78 8.57 -8.48 -8.43
N ARG A 79 8.59 -7.31 -9.06
CA ARG A 79 9.18 -6.10 -8.46
C ARG A 79 8.27 -5.43 -7.43
N TRP A 80 6.95 -5.56 -7.58
CA TRP A 80 5.98 -4.68 -6.91
C TRP A 80 4.92 -5.36 -6.03
N ASN A 81 4.74 -6.69 -6.08
CA ASN A 81 3.65 -7.40 -5.39
C ASN A 81 3.64 -7.25 -3.85
N GLU A 82 4.76 -6.91 -3.23
CA GLU A 82 4.90 -6.72 -1.77
C GLU A 82 5.21 -5.28 -1.38
N ARG A 83 5.04 -4.34 -2.32
CA ARG A 83 5.30 -2.91 -2.10
C ARG A 83 3.99 -2.15 -2.07
N THR A 84 4.02 -1.01 -1.39
CA THR A 84 2.87 -0.11 -1.39
C THR A 84 2.82 0.69 -2.68
N LEU A 85 1.62 1.18 -3.06
CA LEU A 85 1.48 2.14 -4.15
C LEU A 85 2.27 3.43 -3.88
N TYR A 86 2.44 3.79 -2.61
CA TYR A 86 3.27 4.91 -2.21
C TYR A 86 4.74 4.70 -2.60
N ASP A 87 5.29 3.51 -2.35
CA ASP A 87 6.67 3.18 -2.75
C ASP A 87 6.85 3.23 -4.27
N TYR A 88 5.82 2.80 -5.01
CA TYR A 88 5.81 2.91 -6.47
C TYR A 88 5.84 4.38 -6.91
N LEU A 89 4.93 5.21 -6.38
CA LEU A 89 4.86 6.64 -6.69
C LEU A 89 6.17 7.34 -6.34
N ALA A 90 6.76 7.05 -5.18
CA ALA A 90 8.03 7.60 -4.76
C ALA A 90 9.15 7.22 -5.73
N GLY A 91 9.21 5.96 -6.16
CA GLY A 91 10.16 5.49 -7.16
C GLY A 91 10.01 6.18 -8.51
N MET A 92 8.77 6.33 -9.00
CA MET A 92 8.49 7.08 -10.23
C MET A 92 8.95 8.53 -10.09
N ARG A 93 8.56 9.24 -9.04
CA ARG A 93 8.95 10.64 -8.81
C ARG A 93 10.47 10.81 -8.73
N ALA A 94 11.16 9.88 -8.10
CA ALA A 94 12.60 9.97 -7.90
C ALA A 94 13.42 9.72 -9.17
N THR A 95 12.87 8.99 -10.16
CA THR A 95 13.67 8.48 -11.29
C THR A 95 13.07 8.76 -12.66
N MET A 96 11.80 9.15 -12.74
CA MET A 96 11.05 9.37 -13.97
C MET A 96 10.43 10.77 -14.00
N PRO A 97 10.13 11.30 -15.19
CA PRO A 97 10.69 10.88 -16.48
C PRO A 97 12.23 10.95 -16.46
N GLN A 98 12.92 10.08 -17.20
CA GLN A 98 14.38 9.95 -17.10
C GLN A 98 15.12 11.25 -17.48
N SER A 99 14.51 12.09 -18.33
CA SER A 99 15.00 13.41 -18.71
C SER A 99 14.70 14.51 -17.69
N ALA A 100 13.72 14.32 -16.81
CA ALA A 100 13.30 15.30 -15.82
C ALA A 100 12.69 14.62 -14.58
N PRO A 101 13.50 13.93 -13.74
CA PRO A 101 12.97 13.25 -12.55
C PRO A 101 12.18 14.19 -11.65
N GLY A 102 10.94 13.81 -11.31
CA GLY A 102 10.06 14.62 -10.48
C GLY A 102 9.39 15.79 -11.23
N GLY A 103 9.53 15.87 -12.54
CA GLY A 103 9.03 16.99 -13.36
C GLY A 103 7.51 17.02 -13.60
N LEU A 104 6.80 15.94 -13.29
CA LEU A 104 5.33 15.88 -13.40
C LEU A 104 4.66 16.29 -12.07
N SER A 105 3.40 16.73 -12.16
CA SER A 105 2.60 16.96 -10.96
C SER A 105 2.26 15.65 -10.23
N ASP A 106 2.00 15.75 -8.94
CA ASP A 106 1.56 14.62 -8.12
C ASP A 106 0.33 13.90 -8.69
N ALA A 107 -0.65 14.68 -9.18
CA ALA A 107 -1.86 14.14 -9.80
C ALA A 107 -1.53 13.37 -11.09
N ALA A 108 -0.60 13.88 -11.92
CA ALA A 108 -0.18 13.20 -13.13
C ALA A 108 0.49 11.85 -12.83
N TYR A 109 1.33 11.77 -11.79
CA TYR A 109 1.90 10.48 -11.37
C TYR A 109 0.84 9.49 -10.88
N VAL A 110 -0.15 9.96 -10.12
CA VAL A 110 -1.25 9.11 -9.63
C VAL A 110 -2.09 8.59 -10.80
N ASP A 111 -2.41 9.45 -11.77
CA ASP A 111 -3.14 9.05 -12.97
C ASP A 111 -2.33 8.02 -13.79
N VAL A 112 -1.02 8.23 -14.01
CA VAL A 112 -0.16 7.23 -14.70
C VAL A 112 -0.11 5.90 -13.94
N LEU A 113 -0.02 5.92 -12.61
CA LEU A 113 -0.07 4.69 -11.83
C LEU A 113 -1.41 3.97 -11.99
N ALA A 114 -2.53 4.70 -12.00
CA ALA A 114 -3.85 4.13 -12.28
C ALA A 114 -3.89 3.46 -13.67
N TYR A 115 -3.29 4.07 -14.68
CA TYR A 115 -3.17 3.48 -16.01
C TYR A 115 -2.36 2.18 -16.00
N ILE A 116 -1.20 2.17 -15.33
CA ILE A 116 -0.36 0.97 -15.20
C ILE A 116 -1.11 -0.15 -14.47
N LEU A 117 -1.90 0.17 -13.44
CA LEU A 117 -2.72 -0.81 -12.74
C LEU A 117 -3.80 -1.41 -13.66
N ALA A 118 -4.45 -0.58 -14.49
CA ALA A 118 -5.43 -1.03 -15.47
C ALA A 118 -4.81 -1.97 -16.51
N GLU A 119 -3.64 -1.64 -17.04
CA GLU A 119 -2.89 -2.48 -18.00
C GLU A 119 -2.32 -3.78 -17.38
N ASN A 120 -2.38 -3.92 -16.04
CA ASN A 120 -2.08 -5.15 -15.32
C ASN A 120 -3.36 -5.89 -14.85
N ASP A 121 -4.52 -5.56 -15.43
CA ASP A 121 -5.82 -6.19 -15.16
C ASP A 121 -6.29 -6.07 -13.69
N TYR A 122 -5.78 -5.10 -12.93
CA TYR A 122 -6.34 -4.82 -11.61
C TYR A 122 -7.70 -4.13 -11.78
N PRO A 123 -8.73 -4.54 -11.01
CA PRO A 123 -10.07 -4.00 -11.15
C PRO A 123 -10.06 -2.51 -10.83
N SER A 124 -10.83 -1.73 -11.59
CA SER A 124 -11.17 -0.37 -11.21
C SER A 124 -12.26 -0.38 -10.13
N GLY A 125 -12.28 0.65 -9.30
CA GLY A 125 -13.36 0.96 -8.39
C GLY A 125 -14.31 1.99 -8.98
N ASP A 126 -15.41 2.22 -8.27
CA ASP A 126 -16.38 3.23 -8.66
C ASP A 126 -15.79 4.64 -8.48
N ALA A 127 -16.20 5.55 -9.37
CA ALA A 127 -16.00 6.97 -9.13
C ALA A 127 -16.80 7.36 -7.88
N MET A 128 -16.11 7.94 -6.90
CA MET A 128 -16.72 8.45 -5.67
C MET A 128 -17.63 9.64 -5.98
#